data_AF-D0VU96-F1
#
_entry.id   AF-D0VU96-F1
#
_cell.length_a   1.000
_cell.length_b   1.000
_cell.length_c   1.000
_cell.angle_alpha   90.00
_cell.angle_beta   90.00
_cell.angle_gamma   90.00
#
_symmetry.space_group_name_H-M   'P 1'
#
loop_
_entity.id
_entity.type
_entity.pdbx_description
1 polymer ?
#
loop_
_entity_poly.entity_id
_entity_poly.type
_entity_poly.pdbx_seq_one_letter_code
_entity_poly.pdbx_strand_id
1 'polypeptide(L)'
;ESLLYASGAISEPGSVEKGTTRTDTMFLERQRGITIQAAVTSFQWRRCKVNIVDTPGRMDFLAEVYRSLAVLDGAILVISAKDGVQAQTRILFHALRKMNIPTVIFINKIDQAGVDLQSVVQSVRDKLSADIIIKQTVSLSPEIVLEENTDIEAWDAVIENNDELLEKYIAGEPISWEKLAREEQQRVQDASLFPVYHGSAKNGLGIQPLMDAVTGLFQPIGEQGGAALCGSVFKVEYTNCGQRRVYLRLYSGTLRLRDTVALAGREKLKITEMRIPSKGEIVRTDTAYQGEIVILPSDSVRLNDVLGDQTRLPRKRWREDPLPMLRTTIAPKTAAQRERLLDALTQLADTDPLLRCEVDSITHEIILSFLGRVQLEVVSALLS
;
A
#
# COMPACT_ATOMS: atom_id res chain seq x y z
N GLU A 1 9.28 -5.30 -6.94
CA GLU A 1 10.44 -5.66 -7.80
C GLU A 1 10.30 -5.22 -9.26
N SER A 2 9.38 -5.78 -10.06
CA SER A 2 9.33 -5.50 -11.50
C SER A 2 9.17 -4.01 -11.85
N LEU A 3 8.43 -3.25 -11.04
CA LEU A 3 8.35 -1.79 -11.15
C LEU A 3 9.70 -1.10 -10.92
N LEU A 4 10.48 -1.54 -9.91
CA LEU A 4 11.81 -0.99 -9.63
C LEU A 4 12.81 -1.33 -10.74
N TYR A 5 12.73 -2.54 -11.29
CA TYR A 5 13.61 -2.94 -12.39
C TYR A 5 13.26 -2.21 -13.69
N ALA A 6 11.99 -2.17 -14.06
CA ALA A 6 11.52 -1.51 -15.29
C ALA A 6 11.76 0.01 -15.28
N SER A 7 11.79 0.64 -14.11
CA SER A 7 12.15 2.06 -13.94
C SER A 7 13.66 2.32 -13.88
N GLY A 8 14.49 1.26 -13.84
CA GLY A 8 15.94 1.37 -13.68
C GLY A 8 16.40 1.75 -12.26
N ALA A 9 15.52 1.66 -11.27
CA ALA A 9 15.87 1.89 -9.86
C ALA A 9 16.75 0.76 -9.29
N ILE A 10 16.62 -0.47 -9.81
CA ILE A 10 17.50 -1.59 -9.49
C ILE A 10 18.09 -2.18 -10.78
N SER A 11 19.34 -2.65 -10.70
CA SER A 11 20.07 -3.21 -11.84
C SER A 11 19.70 -4.65 -12.18
N GLU A 12 19.13 -5.38 -11.23
CA GLU A 12 18.78 -6.79 -11.38
C GLU A 12 17.35 -7.05 -10.89
N PRO A 13 16.59 -7.95 -11.53
CA PRO A 13 15.25 -8.28 -11.11
C PRO A 13 15.25 -9.06 -9.79
N GLY A 14 14.62 -8.50 -8.75
CA GLY A 14 14.39 -9.18 -7.49
C GLY A 14 13.36 -10.31 -7.61
N SER A 15 13.53 -11.37 -6.81
CA SER A 15 12.66 -12.55 -6.78
C SER A 15 12.38 -13.01 -5.35
N VAL A 16 11.10 -13.26 -5.05
CA VAL A 16 10.65 -13.81 -3.77
C VAL A 16 11.19 -15.23 -3.58
N GLU A 17 11.12 -16.07 -4.61
CA GLU A 17 11.65 -17.46 -4.58
C GLU A 17 13.15 -17.51 -4.27
N LYS A 18 13.91 -16.49 -4.72
CA LYS A 18 15.35 -16.38 -4.47
C LYS A 18 15.70 -15.54 -3.24
N GLY A 19 14.71 -14.94 -2.55
CA GLY A 19 14.93 -14.05 -1.41
C GLY A 19 15.72 -12.78 -1.72
N THR A 20 15.66 -12.28 -2.96
CA THR A 20 16.44 -11.13 -3.46
C THR A 20 15.63 -9.84 -3.55
N THR A 21 14.38 -9.85 -3.08
CA THR A 21 13.50 -8.69 -3.08
C THR A 21 14.02 -7.57 -2.17
N ARG A 22 13.76 -6.32 -2.57
CA ARG A 22 14.07 -5.11 -1.81
C ARG A 22 12.98 -4.79 -0.80
N THR A 23 11.75 -5.23 -1.05
CA THR A 23 10.62 -4.98 -0.15
C THR A 23 10.56 -5.98 1.01
N ASP A 24 10.87 -7.27 0.79
CA ASP A 24 10.96 -8.25 1.89
C ASP A 24 12.34 -8.18 2.57
N THR A 25 12.49 -7.23 3.49
CA THR A 25 13.78 -7.00 4.17
C THR A 25 13.98 -7.92 5.37
N MET A 26 12.91 -8.41 5.97
CA MET A 26 12.98 -9.26 7.15
C MET A 26 13.35 -10.70 6.76
N PHE A 27 14.22 -11.33 7.55
CA PHE A 27 14.60 -12.74 7.32
C PHE A 27 13.38 -13.67 7.26
N LEU A 28 12.41 -13.47 8.16
CA LEU A 28 11.18 -14.26 8.20
C LEU A 28 10.33 -14.10 6.95
N GLU A 29 10.25 -12.89 6.37
CA GLU A 29 9.51 -12.64 5.14
C GLU A 29 10.13 -13.41 3.98
N ARG A 30 11.47 -13.36 3.85
CA ARG A 30 12.22 -14.11 2.83
C ARG A 30 12.10 -15.61 3.00
N GLN A 31 12.18 -16.11 4.23
CA GLN A 31 12.08 -17.54 4.53
C GLN A 31 10.68 -18.10 4.21
N ARG A 32 9.63 -17.32 4.49
CA ARG A 32 8.23 -17.74 4.34
C ARG A 32 7.60 -17.32 3.02
N GLY A 33 8.24 -16.44 2.25
CA GLY A 33 7.71 -15.87 1.01
C GLY A 33 6.42 -15.06 1.22
N ILE A 34 6.29 -14.40 2.38
CA ILE A 34 5.13 -13.55 2.71
C ILE A 34 5.62 -12.18 3.18
N THR A 35 4.90 -11.13 2.81
CA THR A 35 5.10 -9.79 3.36
C THR A 35 4.38 -9.67 4.71
N ILE A 36 5.11 -9.26 5.74
CA ILE A 36 4.64 -9.15 7.14
C ILE A 36 4.49 -7.68 7.51
N GLN A 37 5.48 -6.85 7.16
CA GLN A 37 5.48 -5.40 7.39
C GLN A 37 5.41 -4.65 6.07
N ALA A 38 4.79 -3.48 6.08
CA ALA A 38 4.74 -2.68 4.87
C ALA A 38 6.13 -2.14 4.54
N ALA A 39 6.63 -2.40 3.34
CA ALA A 39 7.92 -1.88 2.91
C ALA A 39 7.74 -0.59 2.12
N VAL A 40 8.67 0.35 2.31
CA VAL A 40 8.64 1.63 1.57
C VAL A 40 9.85 1.72 0.66
N THR A 41 9.61 2.02 -0.60
CA THR A 41 10.64 2.28 -1.60
C THR A 41 10.16 3.37 -2.57
N SER A 42 10.99 3.76 -3.54
CA SER A 42 10.54 4.67 -4.59
C SER A 42 11.26 4.41 -5.91
N PHE A 43 10.65 4.86 -6.99
CA PHE A 43 11.27 4.93 -8.29
C PHE A 43 10.91 6.23 -9.00
N GLN A 44 11.69 6.57 -10.03
CA GLN A 44 11.38 7.67 -10.92
C GLN A 44 10.77 7.10 -12.19
N TRP A 45 9.61 7.60 -12.59
CA TRP A 45 9.01 7.28 -13.89
C TRP A 45 8.61 8.56 -14.60
N ARG A 46 9.15 8.78 -15.79
CA ARG A 46 9.06 10.06 -16.51
C ARG A 46 9.48 11.20 -15.57
N ARG A 47 8.63 12.23 -15.38
CA ARG A 47 8.88 13.37 -14.48
C ARG A 47 8.29 13.19 -13.06
N CYS A 48 7.74 12.01 -12.75
CA CYS A 48 7.09 11.74 -11.47
C CYS A 48 7.94 10.81 -10.58
N LYS A 49 8.12 11.20 -9.31
CA LYS A 49 8.65 10.31 -8.26
C LYS A 49 7.48 9.52 -7.68
N VAL A 50 7.53 8.21 -7.79
CA VAL A 50 6.51 7.30 -7.24
C VAL A 50 7.08 6.66 -5.98
N ASN A 51 6.41 6.87 -4.85
CA ASN A 51 6.70 6.13 -3.63
C ASN A 51 5.81 4.89 -3.58
N ILE A 52 6.40 3.72 -3.35
CA ILE A 52 5.67 2.46 -3.19
C ILE A 52 5.57 2.16 -1.70
N VAL A 53 4.37 1.82 -1.25
CA VAL A 53 4.14 1.13 0.01
C VAL A 53 3.66 -0.27 -0.34
N ASP A 54 4.53 -1.26 -0.17
CA ASP A 54 4.23 -2.67 -0.43
C ASP A 54 3.58 -3.27 0.82
N THR A 55 2.33 -3.71 0.72
CA THR A 55 1.52 -4.10 1.89
C THR A 55 1.38 -5.63 2.01
N PRO A 56 1.26 -6.17 3.23
CA PRO A 56 0.91 -7.57 3.43
C PRO A 56 -0.35 -8.02 2.68
N GLY A 57 -0.29 -9.17 2.01
CA GLY A 57 -1.47 -9.76 1.33
C GLY A 57 -2.35 -10.62 2.24
N ARG A 58 -1.96 -10.82 3.51
CA ARG A 58 -2.64 -11.73 4.45
C ARG A 58 -3.51 -11.00 5.45
N MET A 59 -4.67 -11.59 5.74
CA MET A 59 -5.63 -11.08 6.75
C MET A 59 -5.03 -11.00 8.16
N ASP A 60 -4.06 -11.86 8.50
CA ASP A 60 -3.37 -11.83 9.79
C ASP A 60 -2.67 -10.48 10.08
N PHE A 61 -2.37 -9.68 9.03
CA PHE A 61 -1.70 -8.37 9.12
C PHE A 61 -2.59 -7.22 8.64
N LEU A 62 -3.91 -7.38 8.74
CA LEU A 62 -4.89 -6.41 8.25
C LEU A 62 -4.71 -5.00 8.84
N ALA A 63 -4.21 -4.90 10.07
CA ALA A 63 -3.87 -3.63 10.72
C ALA A 63 -2.85 -2.82 9.90
N GLU A 64 -1.80 -3.49 9.43
CA GLU A 64 -0.72 -2.89 8.64
C GLU A 64 -1.25 -2.44 7.27
N VAL A 65 -2.15 -3.23 6.68
CA VAL A 65 -2.82 -2.90 5.42
C VAL A 65 -3.64 -1.62 5.57
N TYR A 66 -4.56 -1.55 6.54
CA TYR A 66 -5.39 -0.35 6.73
C TYR A 66 -4.58 0.92 7.03
N ARG A 67 -3.51 0.81 7.82
CA ARG A 67 -2.59 1.93 8.07
C ARG A 67 -1.92 2.41 6.80
N SER A 68 -1.43 1.48 5.99
CA SER A 68 -0.78 1.78 4.72
C SER A 68 -1.74 2.46 3.75
N LEU A 69 -2.97 1.98 3.66
CA LEU A 69 -4.01 2.57 2.80
C LEU A 69 -4.29 4.05 3.13
N ALA A 70 -4.22 4.43 4.42
CA ALA A 70 -4.55 5.79 4.85
C ALA A 70 -3.60 6.86 4.26
N VAL A 71 -2.40 6.49 3.82
CA VAL A 71 -1.40 7.43 3.29
C VAL A 71 -1.26 7.40 1.77
N LEU A 72 -2.02 6.54 1.06
CA LEU A 72 -1.88 6.37 -0.39
C LEU A 72 -2.64 7.42 -1.20
N ASP A 73 -2.01 7.90 -2.27
CA ASP A 73 -2.66 8.70 -3.31
C ASP A 73 -3.52 7.83 -4.26
N GLY A 74 -3.12 6.58 -4.44
CA GLY A 74 -3.84 5.56 -5.21
C GLY A 74 -3.28 4.16 -4.94
N ALA A 75 -3.97 3.13 -5.42
CA ALA A 75 -3.64 1.73 -5.16
C ALA A 75 -3.61 0.89 -6.44
N ILE A 76 -2.70 -0.10 -6.47
CA ILE A 76 -2.70 -1.16 -7.49
C ILE A 76 -3.25 -2.42 -6.83
N LEU A 77 -4.46 -2.82 -7.18
CA LEU A 77 -5.04 -4.08 -6.71
C LEU A 77 -4.60 -5.23 -7.61
N VAL A 78 -3.69 -6.05 -7.13
CA VAL A 78 -3.15 -7.19 -7.88
C VAL A 78 -4.04 -8.43 -7.73
N ILE A 79 -4.43 -9.02 -8.85
CA ILE A 79 -5.25 -10.24 -8.91
C ILE A 79 -4.48 -11.30 -9.70
N SER A 80 -4.46 -12.53 -9.21
CA SER A 80 -3.87 -13.66 -9.93
C SER A 80 -4.79 -14.10 -11.06
N ALA A 81 -4.30 -14.15 -12.29
CA ALA A 81 -5.05 -14.65 -13.45
C ALA A 81 -5.43 -16.14 -13.30
N LYS A 82 -4.68 -16.90 -12.48
CA LYS A 82 -5.00 -18.30 -12.20
C LYS A 82 -6.03 -18.46 -11.09
N ASP A 83 -5.91 -17.66 -10.01
CA ASP A 83 -6.72 -17.84 -8.80
C ASP A 83 -7.99 -16.96 -8.80
N GLY A 84 -8.04 -15.95 -9.67
CA GLY A 84 -9.13 -14.99 -9.75
C GLY A 84 -9.32 -14.17 -8.48
N VAL A 85 -10.55 -13.66 -8.28
CA VAL A 85 -10.90 -12.85 -7.11
C VAL A 85 -11.14 -13.75 -5.90
N GLN A 86 -10.29 -13.60 -4.89
CA GLN A 86 -10.36 -14.30 -3.60
C GLN A 86 -11.12 -13.50 -2.54
N ALA A 87 -11.45 -14.14 -1.42
CA ALA A 87 -12.17 -13.50 -0.31
C ALA A 87 -11.40 -12.29 0.26
N GLN A 88 -10.08 -12.41 0.41
CA GLN A 88 -9.22 -11.33 0.90
C GLN A 88 -9.21 -10.12 -0.06
N THR A 89 -9.16 -10.38 -1.37
CA THR A 89 -9.24 -9.35 -2.41
C THR A 89 -10.52 -8.51 -2.27
N ARG A 90 -11.65 -9.16 -1.96
CA ARG A 90 -12.94 -8.47 -1.76
C ARG A 90 -12.93 -7.57 -0.53
N ILE A 91 -12.33 -8.02 0.57
CA ILE A 91 -12.21 -7.23 1.80
C ILE A 91 -11.33 -5.99 1.54
N LEU A 92 -10.19 -6.18 0.89
CA LEU A 92 -9.28 -5.09 0.54
C LEU A 92 -9.94 -4.09 -0.43
N PHE A 93 -10.62 -4.58 -1.45
CA PHE A 93 -11.34 -3.73 -2.40
C PHE A 93 -12.45 -2.91 -1.73
N HIS A 94 -13.20 -3.52 -0.81
CA HIS A 94 -14.19 -2.80 -0.01
C HIS A 94 -13.56 -1.68 0.82
N ALA A 95 -12.41 -1.94 1.45
CA ALA A 95 -11.65 -0.94 2.19
C ALA A 95 -11.20 0.23 1.28
N LEU A 96 -10.61 -0.08 0.12
CA LEU A 96 -10.20 0.92 -0.87
C LEU A 96 -11.36 1.82 -1.29
N ARG A 97 -12.53 1.25 -1.60
CA ARG A 97 -13.73 2.01 -1.97
C ARG A 97 -14.24 2.89 -0.84
N LYS A 98 -14.37 2.34 0.36
CA LYS A 98 -14.90 3.09 1.52
C LYS A 98 -13.93 4.19 1.99
N MET A 99 -12.63 4.06 1.70
CA MET A 99 -11.62 5.10 1.92
C MET A 99 -11.48 6.09 0.75
N ASN A 100 -12.26 5.93 -0.33
CA ASN A 100 -12.16 6.68 -1.56
C ASN A 100 -10.71 6.75 -2.10
N ILE A 101 -10.10 5.56 -2.26
CA ILE A 101 -8.75 5.42 -2.80
C ILE A 101 -8.85 5.05 -4.29
N PRO A 102 -8.37 5.92 -5.20
CA PRO A 102 -8.27 5.61 -6.62
C PRO A 102 -7.55 4.29 -6.84
N THR A 103 -8.13 3.38 -7.61
CA THR A 103 -7.60 2.01 -7.73
C THR A 103 -7.51 1.55 -9.17
N VAL A 104 -6.33 1.07 -9.56
CA VAL A 104 -6.09 0.33 -10.80
C VAL A 104 -6.03 -1.16 -10.46
N ILE A 105 -6.73 -1.98 -11.23
CA ILE A 105 -6.68 -3.45 -11.09
C ILE A 105 -5.61 -3.99 -12.05
N PHE A 106 -4.73 -4.84 -11.55
CA PHE A 106 -3.72 -5.52 -12.36
C PHE A 106 -3.89 -7.04 -12.27
N ILE A 107 -4.35 -7.65 -13.36
CA ILE A 107 -4.44 -9.11 -13.50
C ILE A 107 -3.05 -9.63 -13.88
N ASN A 108 -2.36 -10.20 -12.90
CA ASN A 108 -0.99 -10.69 -12.98
C ASN A 108 -0.95 -12.20 -13.24
N LYS A 109 0.22 -12.72 -13.65
CA LYS A 109 0.47 -14.15 -13.91
C LYS A 109 -0.30 -14.69 -15.12
N ILE A 110 -0.53 -13.85 -16.14
CA ILE A 110 -1.18 -14.26 -17.40
C ILE A 110 -0.36 -15.29 -18.19
N ASP A 111 0.92 -15.47 -17.82
CA ASP A 111 1.83 -16.45 -18.40
C ASP A 111 1.61 -17.90 -17.92
N GLN A 112 0.72 -18.11 -16.95
CA GLN A 112 0.46 -19.44 -16.44
C GLN A 112 -0.47 -20.24 -17.36
N ALA A 113 -0.18 -21.53 -17.51
CA ALA A 113 -1.02 -22.44 -18.27
C ALA A 113 -2.42 -22.56 -17.64
N GLY A 114 -3.44 -22.63 -18.51
CA GLY A 114 -4.84 -22.77 -18.10
C GLY A 114 -5.50 -21.49 -17.58
N VAL A 115 -4.89 -20.32 -17.82
CA VAL A 115 -5.50 -19.02 -17.54
C VAL A 115 -6.68 -18.77 -18.50
N ASP A 116 -7.85 -18.50 -17.92
CA ASP A 116 -9.04 -18.01 -18.62
C ASP A 116 -9.31 -16.57 -18.20
N LEU A 117 -8.83 -15.62 -19.01
CA LEU A 117 -8.95 -14.19 -18.71
C LEU A 117 -10.41 -13.72 -18.72
N GLN A 118 -11.26 -14.29 -19.57
CA GLN A 118 -12.66 -13.91 -19.66
C GLN A 118 -13.38 -14.24 -18.35
N SER A 119 -13.15 -15.44 -17.81
CA SER A 119 -13.68 -15.85 -16.51
C SER A 119 -13.15 -14.99 -15.36
N VAL A 120 -11.86 -14.63 -15.37
CA VAL A 120 -11.28 -13.74 -14.35
C VAL A 120 -11.91 -12.35 -14.40
N VAL A 121 -12.05 -11.76 -15.59
CA VAL A 121 -12.69 -10.44 -15.78
C VAL A 121 -14.15 -10.49 -15.32
N GLN A 122 -14.89 -11.54 -15.66
CA GLN A 122 -16.25 -11.72 -15.16
C GLN A 122 -16.28 -11.83 -13.64
N SER A 123 -15.33 -12.56 -13.04
CA SER A 123 -15.22 -12.66 -11.59
C SER A 123 -14.91 -11.32 -10.93
N VAL A 124 -14.15 -10.42 -11.59
CA VAL A 124 -13.94 -9.04 -11.14
C VAL A 124 -15.26 -8.26 -11.17
N ARG A 125 -16.03 -8.36 -12.26
CA ARG A 125 -17.35 -7.72 -12.38
C ARG A 125 -18.30 -8.14 -11.26
N ASP A 126 -18.43 -9.45 -11.05
CA ASP A 126 -19.42 -10.01 -10.13
C ASP A 126 -19.07 -9.78 -8.66
N LYS A 127 -17.78 -9.84 -8.32
CA LYS A 127 -17.33 -9.84 -6.91
C LYS A 127 -16.75 -8.52 -6.42
N LEU A 128 -16.28 -7.66 -7.32
CA LEU A 128 -15.67 -6.37 -6.99
C LEU A 128 -16.56 -5.22 -7.46
N SER A 129 -16.68 -4.99 -8.77
CA SER A 129 -17.47 -3.89 -9.33
C SER A 129 -17.77 -4.12 -10.81
N ALA A 130 -18.99 -3.78 -11.25
CA ALA A 130 -19.34 -3.77 -12.67
C ALA A 130 -18.68 -2.61 -13.44
N ASP A 131 -18.33 -1.52 -12.75
CA ASP A 131 -17.70 -0.31 -13.30
C ASP A 131 -16.19 -0.49 -13.52
N ILE A 132 -15.84 -1.44 -14.38
CA ILE A 132 -14.45 -1.65 -14.82
C ILE A 132 -14.28 -1.24 -16.27
N ILE A 133 -13.09 -0.76 -16.61
CA ILE A 133 -12.68 -0.51 -18.00
C ILE A 133 -11.44 -1.35 -18.34
N ILE A 134 -11.55 -2.19 -19.36
CA ILE A 134 -10.44 -3.05 -19.82
C ILE A 134 -9.52 -2.23 -20.72
N LYS A 135 -8.32 -1.90 -20.24
CA LYS A 135 -7.38 -1.00 -20.96
C LYS A 135 -6.48 -1.73 -21.95
N GLN A 136 -6.47 -3.06 -21.92
CA GLN A 136 -5.57 -3.86 -22.75
C GLN A 136 -6.25 -5.11 -23.30
N THR A 137 -5.99 -5.41 -24.57
CA THR A 137 -6.32 -6.68 -25.22
C THR A 137 -5.16 -7.66 -25.05
N VAL A 138 -5.47 -8.92 -24.74
CA VAL A 138 -4.47 -9.95 -24.45
C VAL A 138 -4.64 -11.13 -25.40
N SER A 139 -3.58 -11.44 -26.15
CA SER A 139 -3.49 -12.66 -26.97
C SER A 139 -2.52 -13.63 -26.31
N LEU A 140 -2.95 -14.86 -26.02
CA LEU A 140 -2.19 -15.84 -25.23
C LEU A 140 -1.43 -16.90 -26.06
N SER A 141 -1.47 -16.86 -27.41
CA SER A 141 -0.90 -17.91 -28.26
C SER A 141 -0.38 -17.38 -29.60
N PRO A 142 0.82 -17.78 -30.08
CA PRO A 142 1.86 -18.60 -29.41
C PRO A 142 2.75 -17.80 -28.44
N GLU A 143 2.75 -16.47 -28.55
CA GLU A 143 3.41 -15.54 -27.63
C GLU A 143 2.35 -14.64 -26.99
N ILE A 144 2.64 -14.16 -25.77
CA ILE A 144 1.72 -13.27 -25.06
C ILE A 144 1.89 -11.86 -25.60
N VAL A 145 0.86 -11.36 -26.27
CA VAL A 145 0.83 -10.00 -26.81
C VAL A 145 -0.18 -9.18 -26.00
N LEU A 146 0.26 -7.98 -25.61
CA LEU A 146 -0.53 -6.99 -24.88
C LEU A 146 -0.61 -5.71 -25.73
N GLU A 147 -1.81 -5.34 -26.14
CA GLU A 147 -2.08 -4.14 -26.93
C GLU A 147 -3.05 -3.22 -26.18
N GLU A 148 -2.97 -1.91 -26.43
CA GLU A 148 -3.96 -0.98 -25.89
C GLU A 148 -5.33 -1.29 -26.47
N ASN A 149 -6.35 -1.28 -25.61
CA ASN A 149 -7.72 -1.48 -26.06
C ASN A 149 -8.26 -0.17 -26.66
N THR A 150 -8.48 -0.17 -27.98
CA THR A 150 -9.01 0.96 -28.74
C THR A 150 -10.51 0.85 -29.04
N ASP A 151 -11.15 -0.25 -28.63
CA ASP A 151 -12.56 -0.49 -28.92
C ASP A 151 -13.44 0.44 -28.09
N ILE A 152 -14.40 1.10 -28.75
CA ILE A 152 -15.31 2.03 -28.08
C ILE A 152 -16.20 1.32 -27.05
N GLU A 153 -16.49 0.03 -27.28
CA GLU A 153 -17.26 -0.85 -26.37
C GLU A 153 -16.56 -1.03 -25.02
N ALA A 154 -15.23 -0.89 -24.97
CA ALA A 154 -14.50 -0.89 -23.70
C ALA A 154 -14.87 0.32 -22.82
N TRP A 155 -15.41 1.38 -23.42
CA TRP A 155 -15.81 2.62 -22.77
C TRP A 155 -17.28 2.65 -22.36
N ASP A 156 -18.05 1.59 -22.59
CA ASP A 156 -19.46 1.50 -22.20
C ASP A 156 -19.64 1.87 -20.73
N ALA A 157 -18.80 1.32 -19.84
CA ALA A 157 -18.85 1.65 -18.41
C ALA A 157 -18.69 3.15 -18.14
N VAL A 158 -17.85 3.86 -18.91
CA VAL A 158 -17.60 5.32 -18.80
C VAL A 158 -18.78 6.11 -19.36
N ILE A 159 -19.29 5.70 -20.52
CA ILE A 159 -20.36 6.36 -21.27
C ILE A 159 -21.70 6.24 -20.52
N GLU A 160 -22.07 5.03 -20.09
CA GLU A 160 -23.36 4.73 -19.45
C GLU A 160 -23.61 5.50 -18.15
N ASN A 161 -22.55 5.93 -17.47
CA ASN A 161 -22.63 6.63 -16.19
C ASN A 161 -22.45 8.16 -16.32
N ASN A 162 -22.47 8.69 -17.55
CA ASN A 162 -22.45 10.12 -17.81
C ASN A 162 -23.54 10.49 -18.82
N ASP A 163 -24.58 11.20 -18.37
CA ASP A 163 -25.76 11.52 -19.17
C ASP A 163 -25.41 12.24 -20.50
N GLU A 164 -24.43 13.16 -20.50
CA GLU A 164 -24.01 13.87 -21.72
C GLU A 164 -23.32 12.93 -22.73
N LEU A 165 -22.48 12.01 -22.24
CA LEU A 165 -21.81 11.04 -23.08
C LEU A 165 -22.78 9.99 -23.63
N LEU A 166 -23.69 9.52 -22.78
CA LEU A 166 -24.71 8.54 -23.14
C LEU A 166 -25.66 9.08 -24.21
N GLU A 167 -26.14 10.33 -24.07
CA GLU A 167 -27.02 10.97 -25.05
C GLU A 167 -26.35 11.04 -26.43
N LYS A 168 -25.06 11.42 -26.47
CA LYS A 168 -24.27 11.47 -27.71
C LYS A 168 -24.04 10.10 -28.33
N TYR A 169 -23.74 9.10 -27.50
CA TYR A 169 -23.54 7.73 -27.95
C TYR A 169 -24.81 7.16 -28.60
N ILE A 170 -25.97 7.35 -27.96
CA ILE A 170 -27.28 6.92 -28.47
C ILE A 170 -27.63 7.65 -29.78
N ALA A 171 -27.30 8.95 -29.88
CA ALA A 171 -27.51 9.75 -31.08
C ALA A 171 -26.54 9.41 -32.23
N GLY A 172 -25.52 8.56 -32.00
CA GLY A 172 -24.47 8.27 -32.96
C GLY A 172 -23.54 9.45 -33.22
N GLU A 173 -23.49 10.42 -32.31
CA GLU A 173 -22.62 11.59 -32.41
C GLU A 173 -21.18 11.24 -32.02
N PRO A 174 -20.16 11.81 -32.69
CA PRO A 174 -18.77 11.55 -32.33
C PRO A 174 -18.45 12.10 -30.94
N ILE A 175 -17.96 11.22 -30.06
CA ILE A 175 -17.46 11.60 -28.74
C ILE A 175 -15.95 11.86 -28.82
N SER A 176 -15.53 13.06 -28.40
CA SER A 176 -14.11 13.42 -28.41
C SER A 176 -13.32 12.65 -27.35
N TRP A 177 -12.09 12.25 -27.69
CA TRP A 177 -11.26 11.46 -26.80
C TRP A 177 -10.95 12.15 -25.46
N GLU A 178 -10.78 13.48 -25.51
CA GLU A 178 -10.53 14.32 -24.34
C GLU A 178 -11.66 14.25 -23.30
N LYS A 179 -12.92 14.13 -23.74
CA LYS A 179 -14.08 14.05 -22.84
C LYS A 179 -14.13 12.72 -22.11
N LEU A 180 -13.93 11.62 -22.82
CA LEU A 180 -13.88 10.29 -22.24
C LEU A 180 -12.70 10.16 -21.27
N ALA A 181 -11.50 10.63 -21.65
CA ALA A 181 -10.33 10.59 -20.78
C ALA A 181 -10.52 11.43 -19.50
N ARG A 182 -11.20 12.58 -19.60
CA ARG A 182 -11.55 13.41 -18.44
C ARG A 182 -12.55 12.71 -17.52
N GLU A 183 -13.56 12.07 -18.09
CA GLU A 183 -14.55 11.30 -17.32
C GLU A 183 -13.90 10.09 -16.63
N GLU A 184 -13.05 9.34 -17.35
CA GLU A 184 -12.25 8.25 -16.76
C GLU A 184 -11.43 8.77 -15.59
N GLN A 185 -10.68 9.87 -15.77
CA GLN A 185 -9.85 10.42 -14.72
C GLN A 185 -10.67 10.81 -13.48
N GLN A 186 -11.80 11.50 -13.67
CA GLN A 186 -12.67 11.91 -12.57
C GLN A 186 -13.21 10.69 -11.81
N ARG A 187 -13.74 9.69 -12.53
CA ARG A 187 -14.32 8.50 -11.91
C ARG A 187 -13.29 7.58 -11.26
N VAL A 188 -12.06 7.53 -11.78
CA VAL A 188 -10.94 6.86 -11.12
C VAL A 188 -10.60 7.58 -9.81
N GLN A 189 -10.55 8.91 -9.82
CA GLN A 189 -10.30 9.72 -8.61
C GLN A 189 -11.38 9.53 -7.54
N ASP A 190 -12.63 9.36 -7.96
CA ASP A 190 -13.77 9.14 -7.07
C ASP A 190 -14.00 7.66 -6.73
N ALA A 191 -13.05 6.77 -7.07
CA ALA A 191 -13.13 5.33 -6.84
C ALA A 191 -14.47 4.71 -7.30
N SER A 192 -14.99 5.20 -8.43
CA SER A 192 -16.24 4.76 -9.06
C SER A 192 -16.05 4.09 -10.43
N LEU A 193 -14.82 4.11 -10.96
CA LEU A 193 -14.40 3.37 -12.15
C LEU A 193 -13.02 2.75 -11.90
N PHE A 194 -12.82 1.50 -12.31
CA PHE A 194 -11.59 0.74 -12.05
C PHE A 194 -10.95 0.24 -13.35
N PRO A 195 -9.86 0.90 -13.81
CA PRO A 195 -9.11 0.47 -14.97
C PRO A 195 -8.41 -0.86 -14.71
N VAL A 196 -8.55 -1.79 -15.65
CA VAL A 196 -7.98 -3.14 -15.58
C VAL A 196 -6.86 -3.25 -16.61
N TYR A 197 -5.67 -3.56 -16.10
CA TYR A 197 -4.48 -3.88 -16.87
C TYR A 197 -4.11 -5.36 -16.66
N HIS A 198 -3.39 -5.93 -17.61
CA HIS A 198 -2.97 -7.32 -17.63
C HIS A 198 -1.45 -7.41 -17.75
N GLY A 199 -0.86 -8.44 -17.16
CA GLY A 199 0.55 -8.68 -17.36
C GLY A 199 1.14 -9.85 -16.60
N SER A 200 2.46 -9.98 -16.73
CA SER A 200 3.26 -10.91 -15.98
C SER A 200 4.41 -10.15 -15.35
N ALA A 201 4.31 -9.86 -14.05
CA ALA A 201 5.36 -9.20 -13.32
C ALA A 201 6.67 -10.02 -13.36
N LYS A 202 6.57 -11.35 -13.35
CA LYS A 202 7.73 -12.25 -13.45
C LYS A 202 8.51 -12.05 -14.76
N ASN A 203 7.79 -11.86 -15.86
CA ASN A 203 8.38 -11.73 -17.20
C ASN A 203 8.49 -10.27 -17.67
N GLY A 204 8.14 -9.30 -16.82
CA GLY A 204 8.15 -7.86 -17.15
C GLY A 204 7.03 -7.40 -18.09
N LEU A 205 6.07 -8.27 -18.44
CA LEU A 205 4.98 -7.97 -19.37
C LEU A 205 3.94 -7.05 -18.71
N GLY A 206 3.51 -6.01 -19.42
CA GLY A 206 2.46 -5.07 -18.96
C GLY A 206 2.90 -4.07 -17.89
N ILE A 207 4.18 -4.08 -17.48
CA ILE A 207 4.67 -3.24 -16.39
C ILE A 207 4.82 -1.77 -16.79
N GLN A 208 5.28 -1.48 -18.00
CA GLN A 208 5.38 -0.09 -18.48
C GLN A 208 4.00 0.58 -18.63
N PRO A 209 3.00 -0.04 -19.30
CA PRO A 209 1.63 0.50 -19.33
C PRO A 209 1.05 0.72 -17.93
N LEU A 210 1.32 -0.18 -16.98
CA LEU A 210 0.90 0.00 -15.59
C LEU A 210 1.55 1.22 -14.93
N MET A 211 2.85 1.45 -15.13
CA MET A 211 3.53 2.66 -14.59
C MET A 211 3.01 3.94 -15.24
N ASP A 212 2.71 3.90 -16.53
CA ASP A 212 2.07 5.02 -17.24
C ASP A 212 0.67 5.30 -16.68
N ALA A 213 -0.13 4.27 -16.44
CA ALA A 213 -1.44 4.38 -15.82
C ALA A 213 -1.36 4.98 -14.41
N VAL A 214 -0.45 4.49 -13.55
CA VAL A 214 -0.26 5.00 -12.19
C VAL A 214 0.11 6.48 -12.19
N THR A 215 1.02 6.90 -13.08
CA THR A 215 1.47 8.30 -13.14
C THR A 215 0.51 9.23 -13.87
N GLY A 216 -0.36 8.72 -14.72
CA GLY A 216 -1.37 9.50 -15.45
C GLY A 216 -2.73 9.60 -14.74
N LEU A 217 -3.15 8.53 -14.06
CA LEU A 217 -4.48 8.43 -13.47
C LEU A 217 -4.53 8.93 -12.03
N PHE A 218 -3.50 8.70 -11.22
CA PHE A 218 -3.51 9.09 -9.80
C PHE A 218 -3.07 10.54 -9.60
N GLN A 219 -3.79 11.28 -8.76
CA GLN A 219 -3.44 12.64 -8.37
C GLN A 219 -2.89 12.65 -6.93
N PRO A 220 -1.78 13.36 -6.67
CA PRO A 220 -1.26 13.52 -5.31
C PRO A 220 -2.28 14.18 -4.38
N ILE A 221 -2.44 13.63 -3.18
CA ILE A 221 -3.39 14.13 -2.18
C ILE A 221 -2.70 15.18 -1.29
N GLY A 222 -3.30 16.37 -1.18
CA GLY A 222 -2.85 17.47 -0.31
C GLY A 222 -2.93 18.84 -1.00
N GLU A 223 -2.99 19.94 -0.23
CA GLU A 223 -3.01 21.30 -0.80
C GLU A 223 -1.72 21.59 -1.57
N GLN A 224 -1.83 21.85 -2.87
CA GLN A 224 -0.74 22.40 -3.67
C GLN A 224 -0.39 23.80 -3.14
N GLY A 225 0.75 23.96 -2.47
CA GLY A 225 1.29 25.27 -2.09
C GLY A 225 1.03 25.77 -0.66
N GLY A 226 0.52 24.93 0.25
CA GLY A 226 0.40 25.28 1.67
C GLY A 226 1.78 25.33 2.37
N ALA A 227 2.15 26.49 2.94
CA ALA A 227 3.42 26.66 3.67
C ALA A 227 3.45 25.93 5.02
N ALA A 228 2.28 25.69 5.64
CA ALA A 228 2.18 25.02 6.93
C ALA A 228 2.47 23.53 6.80
N LEU A 229 3.32 23.00 7.68
CA LEU A 229 3.67 21.59 7.72
C LEU A 229 2.47 20.73 8.15
N CYS A 230 2.21 19.67 7.40
CA CYS A 230 1.28 18.61 7.80
C CYS A 230 1.83 17.25 7.37
N GLY A 231 1.93 16.32 8.31
CA GLY A 231 2.26 14.93 8.01
C GLY A 231 1.68 13.96 9.02
N SER A 232 1.42 12.72 8.59
CA SER A 232 0.89 11.66 9.45
C SER A 232 1.85 10.48 9.54
N VAL A 233 1.99 9.93 10.75
CA VAL A 233 2.78 8.72 11.01
C VAL A 233 1.92 7.50 10.72
N PHE A 234 2.40 6.59 9.88
CA PHE A 234 1.64 5.40 9.48
C PHE A 234 2.34 4.09 9.77
N LYS A 235 3.67 4.10 9.96
CA LYS A 235 4.46 2.91 10.29
C LYS A 235 5.51 3.22 11.36
N VAL A 236 5.73 2.26 12.25
CA VAL A 236 6.81 2.23 13.24
C VAL A 236 7.57 0.92 13.06
N GLU A 237 8.89 0.98 13.13
CA GLU A 237 9.77 -0.16 12.89
C GLU A 237 10.96 -0.11 13.85
N TYR A 238 11.40 -1.27 14.32
CA TYR A 238 12.67 -1.42 15.02
C TYR A 238 13.67 -2.08 14.09
N THR A 239 14.82 -1.42 13.92
CA THR A 239 15.92 -1.97 13.12
C THR A 239 16.62 -3.14 13.83
N ASN A 240 17.45 -3.90 13.12
CA ASN A 240 18.24 -4.99 13.69
C ASN A 240 19.18 -4.57 14.85
N CYS A 241 19.54 -3.29 14.93
CA CYS A 241 20.32 -2.74 16.04
C CYS A 241 19.45 -2.15 17.17
N GLY A 242 18.13 -2.38 17.15
CA GLY A 242 17.19 -1.89 18.16
C GLY A 242 16.81 -0.40 18.00
N GLN A 243 17.34 0.30 16.98
CA GLN A 243 16.94 1.68 16.74
C GLN A 243 15.49 1.73 16.23
N ARG A 244 14.63 2.46 16.96
CA ARG A 244 13.25 2.73 16.60
C ARG A 244 13.16 3.81 15.52
N ARG A 245 12.42 3.54 14.46
CA ARG A 245 12.17 4.43 13.31
C ARG A 245 10.67 4.62 13.11
N VAL A 246 10.31 5.84 12.76
CA VAL A 246 8.93 6.20 12.41
C VAL A 246 8.89 6.65 10.95
N TYR A 247 7.87 6.19 10.24
CA TYR A 247 7.61 6.53 8.85
C TYR A 247 6.39 7.44 8.81
N LEU A 248 6.55 8.58 8.18
CA LEU A 248 5.48 9.57 8.05
C LEU A 248 5.33 10.04 6.60
N ARG A 249 4.10 10.29 6.18
CA ARG A 249 3.78 10.91 4.90
C ARG A 249 3.64 12.41 5.10
N LEU A 250 4.42 13.22 4.37
CA LEU A 250 4.24 14.67 4.31
C LEU A 250 3.18 15.03 3.28
N TYR A 251 2.12 15.71 3.70
CA TYR A 251 1.02 16.17 2.82
C TYR A 251 1.15 17.62 2.42
N SER A 252 1.82 18.45 3.22
CA SER A 252 2.07 19.87 2.92
C SER A 252 3.25 20.42 3.73
N GLY A 253 3.78 21.56 3.30
CA GLY A 253 4.97 22.19 3.88
C GLY A 253 6.28 21.51 3.49
N THR A 254 7.35 21.89 4.17
CA THR A 254 8.70 21.36 3.97
C THR A 254 9.31 21.08 5.34
N LEU A 255 9.93 19.92 5.50
CA LEU A 255 10.63 19.54 6.72
C LEU A 255 12.13 19.64 6.50
N ARG A 256 12.85 20.30 7.41
CA ARG A 256 14.30 20.47 7.32
C ARG A 256 15.00 19.89 8.54
N LEU A 257 16.25 19.51 8.35
CA LEU A 257 17.11 19.08 9.45
C LEU A 257 17.23 20.22 10.46
N ARG A 258 17.19 19.88 11.75
CA ARG A 258 17.23 20.80 12.91
C ARG A 258 15.94 21.59 13.15
N ASP A 259 14.90 21.39 12.35
CA ASP A 259 13.58 21.95 12.64
C ASP A 259 13.05 21.43 13.99
N THR A 260 12.26 22.26 14.65
CA THR A 260 11.52 21.89 15.86
C THR A 260 10.04 22.00 15.55
N VAL A 261 9.39 20.86 15.33
CA VAL A 261 8.01 20.77 14.83
C VAL A 261 7.06 20.40 15.95
N ALA A 262 5.83 20.93 15.90
CA ALA A 262 4.80 20.55 16.85
C ALA A 262 4.29 19.14 16.54
N LEU A 263 4.15 18.30 17.56
CA LEU A 263 3.34 17.09 17.50
C LEU A 263 1.95 17.45 18.04
N ALA A 264 0.90 17.13 17.29
CA ALA A 264 -0.47 17.49 17.67
C ALA A 264 -0.79 16.99 19.11
N GLY A 265 -1.01 17.93 20.03
CA GLY A 265 -1.34 17.64 21.43
C GLY A 265 -0.18 17.12 22.30
N ARG A 266 1.08 17.22 21.85
CA ARG A 266 2.27 16.77 22.60
C ARG A 266 3.43 17.75 22.51
N GLU A 267 4.54 17.40 23.17
CA GLU A 267 5.81 18.14 23.10
C GLU A 267 6.34 18.25 21.66
N LYS A 268 7.16 19.29 21.44
CA LYS A 268 7.77 19.53 20.13
C LYS A 268 8.83 18.47 19.83
N LEU A 269 8.88 18.01 18.58
CA LEU A 269 9.89 17.09 18.08
C LEU A 269 11.02 17.88 17.40
N LYS A 270 12.26 17.63 17.81
CA LYS A 270 13.45 18.16 17.10
C LYS A 270 13.94 17.16 16.07
N ILE A 271 14.10 17.60 14.83
CA ILE A 271 14.56 16.78 13.72
C ILE A 271 16.09 16.71 13.71
N THR A 272 16.66 15.54 13.99
CA THR A 272 18.12 15.35 14.09
C THR A 272 18.71 14.52 12.96
N GLU A 273 17.92 13.65 12.35
CA GLU A 273 18.26 12.84 11.17
C GLU A 273 16.97 12.64 10.37
N MET A 274 17.08 12.69 9.03
CA MET A 274 15.99 12.32 8.14
C MET A 274 16.49 11.41 7.03
N ARG A 275 15.63 10.49 6.63
CA ARG A 275 15.83 9.67 5.45
C ARG A 275 14.58 9.65 4.59
N ILE A 276 14.76 9.46 3.28
CA ILE A 276 13.69 9.32 2.31
C ILE A 276 13.97 8.11 1.40
N PRO A 277 12.92 7.44 0.90
CA PRO A 277 13.05 6.56 -0.24
C PRO A 277 13.49 7.35 -1.47
N SER A 278 14.50 6.83 -2.19
CA SER A 278 14.97 7.38 -3.46
C SER A 278 15.57 6.26 -4.30
N LYS A 279 15.04 6.04 -5.53
CA LYS A 279 15.57 5.09 -6.52
C LYS A 279 15.89 3.70 -5.95
N GLY A 280 14.92 3.08 -5.28
CA GLY A 280 15.07 1.74 -4.72
C GLY A 280 15.74 1.69 -3.34
N GLU A 281 16.34 2.78 -2.87
CA GLU A 281 17.12 2.83 -1.63
C GLU A 281 16.56 3.82 -0.60
N ILE A 282 17.00 3.70 0.65
CA ILE A 282 16.71 4.66 1.72
C ILE A 282 17.96 5.53 1.93
N VAL A 283 17.87 6.79 1.54
CA VAL A 283 18.99 7.75 1.58
C VAL A 283 18.77 8.81 2.65
N ARG A 284 19.87 9.35 3.21
CA ARG A 284 19.81 10.51 4.10
C ARG A 284 19.49 11.77 3.31
N THR A 285 18.73 12.68 3.92
CA THR A 285 18.44 14.00 3.34
C THR A 285 18.37 15.08 4.43
N ASP A 286 18.68 16.31 4.05
CA ASP A 286 18.57 17.48 4.92
C ASP A 286 17.24 18.22 4.74
N THR A 287 16.51 17.93 3.68
CA THR A 287 15.22 18.56 3.35
C THR A 287 14.29 17.52 2.74
N ALA A 288 13.05 17.51 3.21
CA ALA A 288 11.98 16.70 2.66
C ALA A 288 10.79 17.56 2.26
N TYR A 289 10.25 17.30 1.08
CA TYR A 289 9.19 18.09 0.47
C TYR A 289 7.82 17.43 0.63
N GLN A 290 6.77 18.18 0.30
CA GLN A 290 5.42 17.66 0.15
C GLN A 290 5.41 16.42 -0.76
N GLY A 291 4.63 15.40 -0.36
CA GLY A 291 4.52 14.15 -1.10
C GLY A 291 5.67 13.19 -0.86
N GLU A 292 6.59 13.47 0.07
CA GLU A 292 7.61 12.51 0.47
C GLU A 292 7.16 11.64 1.64
N ILE A 293 7.68 10.42 1.68
CA ILE A 293 7.67 9.59 2.89
C ILE A 293 9.00 9.84 3.60
N VAL A 294 8.92 10.33 4.83
CA VAL A 294 10.08 10.66 5.67
C VAL A 294 10.23 9.63 6.77
N ILE A 295 11.46 9.21 7.00
CA ILE A 295 11.83 8.23 8.01
C ILE A 295 12.71 8.94 9.04
N LEU A 296 12.27 8.92 10.30
CA LEU A 296 12.91 9.60 11.42
C LEU A 296 13.23 8.60 12.54
N PRO A 297 14.39 8.71 13.21
CA PRO A 297 14.56 8.08 14.51
C PRO A 297 13.73 8.85 15.55
N SER A 298 12.92 8.15 16.34
CA SER A 298 12.15 8.77 17.43
C SER A 298 11.61 7.74 18.41
N ASP A 299 11.67 8.05 19.70
CA ASP A 299 11.07 7.25 20.78
C ASP A 299 9.73 7.84 21.26
N SER A 300 9.46 9.12 20.99
CA SER A 300 8.28 9.84 21.49
C SER A 300 7.09 9.83 20.52
N VAL A 301 7.36 9.65 19.22
CA VAL A 301 6.35 9.68 18.17
C VAL A 301 5.67 8.33 18.06
N ARG A 302 4.34 8.32 18.15
CA ARG A 302 3.52 7.09 18.07
C ARG A 302 2.86 6.94 16.71
N LEU A 303 2.40 5.72 16.42
CA LEU A 303 1.53 5.45 15.28
C LEU A 303 0.34 6.41 15.28
N ASN A 304 -0.04 6.82 14.08
CA ASN A 304 -1.08 7.79 13.77
C ASN A 304 -0.78 9.24 14.18
N ASP A 305 0.25 9.55 14.98
CA ASP A 305 0.56 10.93 15.38
C ASP A 305 0.72 11.86 14.16
N VAL A 306 0.40 13.13 14.37
CA VAL A 306 0.38 14.15 13.33
C VAL A 306 1.44 15.19 13.62
N LEU A 307 2.27 15.47 12.62
CA LEU A 307 3.28 16.52 12.66
C LEU A 307 2.68 17.79 12.04
N GLY A 308 2.74 18.90 12.78
CA GLY A 308 2.23 20.19 12.35
C GLY A 308 0.71 20.33 12.50
N ASP A 309 0.04 20.87 11.48
CA ASP A 309 -1.38 21.24 11.54
C ASP A 309 -2.31 20.06 11.18
N GLN A 310 -3.02 19.53 12.18
CA GLN A 310 -3.94 18.41 12.01
C GLN A 310 -5.18 18.75 11.17
N THR A 311 -5.57 20.03 11.08
CA THR A 311 -6.75 20.44 10.30
C THR A 311 -6.54 20.29 8.79
N ARG A 312 -5.27 20.18 8.37
CA ARG A 312 -4.85 20.03 6.97
C ARG A 312 -4.71 18.58 6.50
N LEU A 313 -5.04 17.60 7.34
CA LEU A 313 -5.02 16.20 6.92
C LEU A 313 -6.09 15.97 5.83
N PRO A 314 -5.72 15.40 4.68
CA PRO A 314 -6.65 15.29 3.55
C PRO A 314 -7.75 14.25 3.76
N ARG A 315 -7.50 13.26 4.62
CA ARG A 315 -8.47 12.23 4.98
C ARG A 315 -8.71 12.25 6.48
N LYS A 316 -9.96 12.07 6.87
CA LYS A 316 -10.29 11.78 8.27
C LYS A 316 -9.65 10.44 8.66
N ARG A 317 -9.15 10.34 9.88
CA ARG A 317 -8.65 9.07 10.41
C ARG A 317 -9.73 8.00 10.26
N TRP A 318 -9.38 6.92 9.59
CA TRP A 318 -10.19 5.71 9.57
C TRP A 318 -10.32 5.19 11.00
N ARG A 319 -11.56 4.92 11.43
CA ARG A 319 -11.93 4.59 12.81
C ARG A 319 -12.54 3.21 12.97
N GLU A 320 -12.39 2.31 11.99
CA GLU A 320 -12.58 0.89 12.29
C GLU A 320 -11.26 0.39 12.84
N ASP A 321 -11.17 0.34 14.17
CA ASP A 321 -10.14 -0.39 14.88
C ASP A 321 -10.57 -1.86 14.87
N PRO A 322 -10.01 -2.72 14.00
CA PRO A 322 -10.24 -4.15 14.12
C PRO A 322 -9.90 -4.59 15.54
N LEU A 323 -10.72 -5.44 16.14
CA LEU A 323 -10.44 -5.98 17.46
C LEU A 323 -9.63 -7.27 17.32
N PRO A 324 -8.66 -7.55 18.21
CA PRO A 324 -7.99 -8.84 18.24
C PRO A 324 -9.03 -9.96 18.39
N MET A 325 -8.93 -11.00 17.56
CA MET A 325 -9.92 -12.09 17.54
C MET A 325 -9.52 -13.27 18.43
N LEU A 326 -8.24 -13.39 18.77
CA LEU A 326 -7.67 -14.52 19.49
C LEU A 326 -6.83 -14.03 20.68
N ARG A 327 -6.74 -14.89 21.70
CA ARG A 327 -5.91 -14.68 22.89
C ARG A 327 -5.15 -15.94 23.25
N THR A 328 -3.96 -15.78 23.81
CA THR A 328 -3.17 -16.89 24.36
C THR A 328 -2.33 -16.40 25.53
N THR A 329 -1.80 -17.33 26.32
CA THR A 329 -0.86 -17.05 27.39
C THR A 329 0.55 -17.32 26.90
N ILE A 330 1.49 -16.43 27.20
CA ILE A 330 2.91 -16.60 26.89
C ILE A 330 3.72 -16.59 28.19
N ALA A 331 4.71 -17.48 28.27
CA ALA A 331 5.59 -17.58 29.43
C ALA A 331 7.04 -17.68 28.97
N PRO A 332 7.98 -17.05 29.69
CA PRO A 332 9.40 -17.23 29.42
C PRO A 332 9.84 -18.65 29.83
N LYS A 333 10.87 -19.20 29.18
CA LYS A 333 11.43 -20.51 29.56
C LYS A 333 12.04 -20.49 30.97
N THR A 334 12.54 -19.33 31.39
CA THR A 334 13.14 -19.12 32.72
C THR A 334 12.63 -17.81 33.32
N ALA A 335 12.53 -17.73 34.65
CA ALA A 335 12.06 -16.52 35.34
C ALA A 335 12.93 -15.29 35.03
N ALA A 336 14.24 -15.47 34.84
CA ALA A 336 15.18 -14.40 34.50
C ALA A 336 14.91 -13.74 33.12
N GLN A 337 14.21 -14.43 32.23
CA GLN A 337 13.88 -13.91 30.89
C GLN A 337 12.57 -13.10 30.87
N ARG A 338 11.85 -12.99 31.99
CA ARG A 338 10.53 -12.36 32.04
C ARG A 338 10.56 -10.88 31.63
N GLU A 339 11.53 -10.12 32.13
CA GLU A 339 11.69 -8.70 31.81
C GLU A 339 11.98 -8.50 30.32
N ARG A 340 12.97 -9.24 29.79
CA ARG A 340 13.31 -9.22 28.36
C ARG A 340 12.13 -9.61 27.45
N LEU A 341 11.29 -10.55 27.89
CA LEU A 341 10.07 -10.92 27.17
C LEU A 341 9.07 -9.77 27.12
N LEU A 342 8.82 -9.10 28.25
CA LEU A 342 7.92 -7.94 28.30
C LEU A 342 8.43 -6.78 27.44
N ASP A 343 9.73 -6.52 27.45
CA ASP A 343 10.33 -5.49 26.60
C ASP A 343 10.12 -5.81 25.12
N ALA A 344 10.38 -7.05 24.71
CA ALA A 344 10.18 -7.49 23.34
C ALA A 344 8.71 -7.42 22.91
N LEU A 345 7.78 -7.87 23.76
CA LEU A 345 6.34 -7.78 23.51
C LEU A 345 5.87 -6.32 23.41
N THR A 346 6.43 -5.43 24.22
CA THR A 346 6.15 -3.98 24.17
C THR A 346 6.60 -3.38 22.84
N GLN A 347 7.80 -3.73 22.37
CA GLN A 347 8.29 -3.30 21.06
C GLN A 347 7.40 -3.83 19.92
N LEU A 348 7.00 -5.09 19.98
CA LEU A 348 6.10 -5.67 18.97
C LEU A 348 4.73 -4.99 18.95
N ALA A 349 4.13 -4.73 20.12
CA ALA A 349 2.86 -4.02 20.25
C ALA A 349 2.92 -2.56 19.75
N ASP A 350 4.08 -1.91 19.86
CA ASP A 350 4.31 -0.57 19.33
C ASP A 350 4.38 -0.56 17.78
N THR A 351 4.79 -1.66 17.15
CA THR A 351 4.74 -1.83 15.69
C THR A 351 3.36 -2.26 15.17
N ASP A 352 2.60 -3.02 15.96
CA ASP A 352 1.27 -3.49 15.61
C ASP A 352 0.25 -3.30 16.75
N PRO A 353 -0.62 -2.27 16.67
CA PRO A 353 -1.66 -2.00 17.67
C PRO A 353 -2.67 -3.13 17.89
N LEU A 354 -2.77 -4.10 16.98
CA LEU A 354 -3.63 -5.28 17.17
C LEU A 354 -2.95 -6.40 17.95
N LEU A 355 -1.64 -6.33 18.11
CA LEU A 355 -0.91 -7.17 19.03
C LEU A 355 -0.91 -6.49 20.40
N ARG A 356 -1.77 -6.98 21.31
CA ARG A 356 -1.88 -6.41 22.67
C ARG A 356 -1.32 -7.35 23.70
N CYS A 357 -0.42 -6.84 24.53
CA CYS A 357 0.12 -7.54 25.68
C CYS A 357 -0.52 -6.96 26.95
N GLU A 358 -1.09 -7.82 27.78
CA GLU A 358 -1.61 -7.47 29.10
C GLU A 358 -1.06 -8.46 30.13
N VAL A 359 -0.79 -7.98 31.35
CA VAL A 359 -0.40 -8.84 32.48
C VAL A 359 -1.60 -8.96 33.39
N ASP A 360 -2.07 -10.17 33.61
CA ASP A 360 -3.20 -10.41 34.50
C ASP A 360 -2.85 -10.01 35.94
N SER A 361 -3.71 -9.19 36.56
CA SER A 361 -3.45 -8.68 37.91
C SER A 361 -3.56 -9.72 39.02
N ILE A 362 -4.23 -10.85 38.76
CA ILE A 362 -4.49 -11.93 39.72
C ILE A 362 -3.50 -13.08 39.50
N THR A 363 -3.39 -13.58 38.27
CA THR A 363 -2.55 -14.75 37.96
C THR A 363 -1.11 -14.38 37.62
N HIS A 364 -0.83 -13.09 37.34
CA HIS A 364 0.47 -12.59 36.87
C HIS A 364 0.94 -13.20 35.52
N GLU A 365 0.04 -13.90 34.84
CA GLU A 365 0.26 -14.45 33.51
C GLU A 365 0.31 -13.32 32.47
N ILE A 366 1.12 -13.53 31.44
CA ILE A 366 1.23 -12.59 30.32
C ILE A 366 0.25 -13.07 29.24
N ILE A 367 -0.77 -12.28 28.96
CA ILE A 367 -1.79 -12.55 27.96
C ILE A 367 -1.45 -11.76 26.69
N LEU A 368 -1.39 -12.47 25.57
CA LEU A 368 -1.17 -11.91 24.25
C LEU A 368 -2.45 -12.03 23.43
N SER A 369 -2.99 -10.90 22.99
CA SER A 369 -4.11 -10.81 22.05
C SER A 369 -3.58 -10.51 20.64
N PHE A 370 -4.14 -11.20 19.65
CA PHE A 370 -3.69 -11.13 18.25
C PHE A 370 -4.84 -11.44 17.28
N LEU A 371 -4.63 -11.21 15.99
CA LEU A 371 -5.65 -11.33 14.95
C LEU A 371 -5.74 -12.73 14.34
N GLY A 372 -4.60 -13.38 14.07
CA GLY A 372 -4.57 -14.65 13.35
C GLY A 372 -3.40 -15.56 13.72
N ARG A 373 -3.52 -16.85 13.40
CA ARG A 373 -2.52 -17.86 13.77
C ARG A 373 -1.14 -17.58 13.19
N VAL A 374 -1.05 -17.01 11.99
CA VAL A 374 0.27 -16.76 11.39
C VAL A 374 0.94 -15.52 11.97
N GLN A 375 0.17 -14.54 12.42
CA GLN A 375 0.72 -13.45 13.24
C GLN A 375 1.38 -14.02 14.51
N LEU A 376 0.75 -14.98 15.19
CA LEU A 376 1.32 -15.65 16.36
C LEU A 376 2.59 -16.42 16.01
N GLU A 377 2.63 -17.15 14.90
CA GLU A 377 3.83 -17.86 14.46
C GLU A 377 5.01 -16.92 14.18
N VAL A 378 4.75 -15.76 13.59
CA VAL A 378 5.76 -14.72 13.36
C VAL A 378 6.26 -14.15 14.68
N VAL A 379 5.35 -13.80 15.59
CA VAL A 379 5.71 -13.32 16.93
C VAL A 379 6.55 -14.36 17.68
N SER A 380 6.14 -15.63 17.65
CA SER A 380 6.89 -16.72 18.28
C SER A 380 8.30 -16.87 17.72
N ALA A 381 8.46 -16.78 16.40
CA ALA A 381 9.76 -16.85 15.75
C ALA A 381 10.65 -15.64 16.05
N LEU A 382 10.07 -14.45 16.24
CA LEU A 382 10.80 -13.25 16.65
C LEU A 382 11.27 -13.29 18.11
N LEU A 383 10.56 -14.02 18.97
CA LEU A 383 10.86 -14.16 20.39
C LEU A 383 11.75 -15.36 20.71
N SER A 384 11.93 -16.29 19.75
CA SER A 384 12.77 -17.49 19.86
C SER A 384 14.23 -17.14 19.66
#